data_AF-A0A1M3D5L5-F1
#
_entry.id   AF-A0A1M3D5L5-F1
#
_cell.length_a   1.000
_cell.length_b   1.000
_cell.length_c   1.000
_cell.angle_alpha   90.00
_cell.angle_beta   90.00
_cell.angle_gamma   90.00
#
_symmetry.space_group_name_H-M   'P 1'
#
loop_
_entity.id
_entity.type
_entity.pdbx_description
1 polymer ?
#
loop_
_entity_poly.entity_id
_entity_poly.type
_entity_poly.pdbx_seq_one_letter_code
_entity_poly.pdbx_strand_id
1 'polypeptide(L)'
;MGGLIMNVTAQLTKRELEVAEYLAWGASKKEVPDLLPQKKGKGPISVRTVEVLTKSIYEKLGIQKVSELSVWYFCTHYNISLDLSPLKRRVATMSLLLLVALMEVTTNSDFVRPAPVRATRSAMRSGARKTRREADALELTEL
;
A
#
# COMPACT_ATOMS: atom_id res chain seq x y z
N MET A 1 -19.56 21.35 -17.45
CA MET A 1 -18.87 21.03 -16.19
C MET A 1 -17.65 21.93 -16.09
N GLY A 2 -17.47 22.60 -14.95
CA GLY A 2 -16.63 23.80 -14.82
C GLY A 2 -15.18 23.57 -15.25
N GLY A 3 -14.75 24.33 -16.27
CA GLY A 3 -13.36 24.36 -16.72
C GLY A 3 -12.49 24.92 -15.60
N LEU A 4 -11.41 24.22 -15.30
CA LEU A 4 -10.40 24.64 -14.34
C LEU A 4 -9.71 25.90 -14.89
N ILE A 5 -10.00 27.07 -14.33
CA ILE A 5 -9.29 28.32 -14.61
C ILE A 5 -8.00 28.30 -13.79
N MET A 6 -7.07 27.41 -14.15
CA MET A 6 -5.72 27.40 -13.57
C MET A 6 -4.71 27.96 -14.57
N ASN A 7 -3.73 28.71 -14.10
CA ASN A 7 -2.66 29.16 -14.98
C ASN A 7 -1.65 28.01 -15.21
N VAL A 8 -1.88 27.24 -16.28
CA VAL A 8 -1.03 26.10 -16.67
C VAL A 8 0.40 26.53 -17.01
N THR A 9 0.59 27.79 -17.42
CA THR A 9 1.91 28.35 -17.79
C THR A 9 2.66 29.01 -16.65
N ALA A 10 2.12 29.01 -15.43
CA ALA A 10 2.75 29.66 -14.29
C ALA A 10 4.12 29.02 -13.98
N GLN A 11 5.16 29.84 -13.94
CA GLN A 11 6.49 29.38 -13.55
C GLN A 11 6.67 29.46 -12.03
N LEU A 12 6.74 28.29 -11.40
CA LEU A 12 7.13 28.15 -10.00
C LEU A 12 8.66 28.19 -9.87
N THR A 13 9.15 28.73 -8.75
CA THR A 13 10.57 28.62 -8.40
C THR A 13 10.93 27.17 -8.10
N LYS A 14 12.22 26.80 -8.21
CA LYS A 14 12.68 25.42 -7.94
C LYS A 14 12.21 24.88 -6.57
N ARG A 15 12.20 25.73 -5.53
CA ARG A 15 11.74 25.34 -4.19
C ARG A 15 10.23 25.16 -4.11
N GLU A 16 9.47 26.02 -4.79
CA GLU A 16 8.02 25.89 -4.87
C GLU A 16 7.63 24.64 -5.67
N LEU A 17 8.37 24.30 -6.72
CA LEU A 17 8.18 23.08 -7.49
C LEU A 17 8.43 21.82 -6.64
N GLU A 18 9.55 21.79 -5.90
CA GLU A 18 9.86 20.69 -4.98
C GLU A 18 8.69 20.49 -3.98
N VAL A 19 8.18 21.57 -3.36
CA VAL A 19 7.04 21.48 -2.44
C VAL A 19 5.74 21.08 -3.15
N ALA A 20 5.47 21.63 -4.34
CA ALA A 20 4.27 21.33 -5.11
C ALA A 20 4.22 19.85 -5.53
N GLU A 21 5.37 19.24 -5.85
CA GLU A 21 5.49 17.82 -6.17
C GLU A 21 5.00 16.97 -5.00
N TYR A 22 5.59 17.11 -3.82
CA TYR A 22 5.18 16.32 -2.65
C TYR A 22 3.69 16.53 -2.29
N LEU A 23 3.20 17.77 -2.41
CA LEU A 23 1.78 18.06 -2.19
C LEU A 23 0.88 17.41 -3.26
N ALA A 24 1.30 17.36 -4.52
CA ALA A 24 0.56 16.72 -5.60
C ALA A 24 0.50 15.19 -5.45
N TRP A 25 1.54 14.59 -4.89
CA TRP A 25 1.57 13.17 -4.50
C TRP A 25 0.75 12.86 -3.22
N GLY A 26 0.23 13.89 -2.54
CA GLY A 26 -0.64 13.74 -1.38
C GLY A 26 0.06 13.81 -0.02
N ALA A 27 1.31 14.27 0.04
CA ALA A 27 1.99 14.48 1.32
C ALA A 27 1.29 15.57 2.15
N SER A 28 1.26 15.39 3.47
CA SER A 28 0.72 16.41 4.38
C SER A 28 1.71 17.56 4.55
N LYS A 29 1.21 18.80 4.75
CA LYS A 29 2.05 20.00 4.99
C LYS A 29 3.04 19.83 6.15
N LYS A 30 2.71 18.96 7.11
CA LYS A 30 3.56 18.65 8.27
C LYS A 30 4.66 17.64 7.95
N GLU A 31 4.45 16.78 6.95
CA GLU A 31 5.37 15.71 6.54
C GLU A 31 6.32 16.16 5.43
N VAL A 32 5.90 17.13 4.60
CA VAL A 32 6.72 17.71 3.52
C VAL A 32 8.12 18.14 4.00
N PRO A 33 8.30 18.80 5.16
CA PRO A 33 9.62 19.11 5.71
C PRO A 33 10.57 17.91 5.86
N ASP A 34 10.03 16.77 6.27
CA ASP A 34 10.80 15.55 6.55
C ASP A 34 11.09 14.77 5.27
N LEU A 35 10.18 14.86 4.29
CA LEU A 35 10.30 14.20 2.98
C LEU A 35 11.21 14.94 2.01
N LEU A 36 11.39 16.25 2.19
CA LEU A 36 12.22 17.07 1.31
C LEU A 36 13.71 16.70 1.46
N PRO A 37 14.44 16.41 0.36
CA PRO A 37 15.85 16.08 0.43
C PRO A 37 16.63 17.27 0.98
N GLN A 38 17.39 17.02 2.05
CA GLN A 38 18.26 18.04 2.64
C GLN A 38 19.34 18.43 1.62
N LYS A 39 19.32 19.70 1.19
CA LYS A 39 20.35 20.25 0.32
C LYS A 39 21.59 20.54 1.15
N LYS A 40 22.76 20.01 0.77
CA LYS A 40 24.05 20.34 1.41
C LYS A 40 24.17 21.85 1.60
N GLY A 41 24.31 22.30 2.84
CA GLY A 41 24.44 23.72 3.21
C GLY A 41 23.13 24.49 3.45
N LYS A 42 21.95 23.87 3.37
CA LYS A 42 20.68 24.44 3.83
C LYS A 42 20.11 23.60 4.97
N GLY A 43 19.82 24.27 6.08
CA GLY A 43 19.19 23.64 7.25
C GLY A 43 17.79 23.09 6.96
N PRO A 44 17.23 22.32 7.89
CA PRO A 44 15.89 21.74 7.77
C PRO A 44 14.85 22.84 7.54
N ILE A 45 13.88 22.54 6.68
CA ILE A 45 12.82 23.49 6.32
C ILE A 45 11.75 23.41 7.41
N SER A 46 11.31 24.54 7.95
CA SER A 46 10.24 24.53 8.95
C SER A 46 8.87 24.30 8.29
N VAL A 47 7.92 23.72 9.05
CA VAL A 47 6.51 23.59 8.62
C VAL A 47 5.93 24.94 8.18
N ARG A 48 6.26 26.02 8.90
CA ARG A 48 5.80 27.37 8.57
C ARG A 48 6.32 27.84 7.21
N THR A 49 7.54 27.47 6.84
CA THR A 49 8.11 27.78 5.52
C THR A 49 7.32 27.07 4.42
N VAL A 50 6.95 25.81 4.63
CA VAL A 50 6.11 25.04 3.69
C VAL A 50 4.74 25.70 3.53
N GLU A 51 4.11 26.17 4.62
CA GLU A 51 2.83 26.87 4.55
C GLU A 51 2.91 28.16 3.74
N VAL A 52 3.97 28.95 3.92
CA VAL A 52 4.20 30.18 3.15
C VAL A 52 4.42 29.86 1.67
N LEU A 53 5.25 28.86 1.35
CA LEU A 53 5.47 28.42 -0.02
C LEU A 53 4.16 27.91 -0.66
N THR A 54 3.35 27.16 0.08
CA THR A 54 2.05 26.67 -0.38
C THR A 54 1.11 27.83 -0.73
N LYS A 55 1.07 28.88 0.09
CA LYS A 55 0.29 30.09 -0.20
C LYS A 55 0.78 30.80 -1.45
N SER A 56 2.09 31.00 -1.58
CA SER A 56 2.71 31.59 -2.79
C SER A 56 2.38 30.78 -4.05
N ILE A 57 2.41 29.45 -3.96
CA ILE A 57 2.03 28.54 -5.06
C ILE A 57 0.56 28.74 -5.46
N TYR A 58 -0.35 28.76 -4.49
CA TYR A 58 -1.78 28.97 -4.73
C TYR A 58 -2.08 30.33 -5.35
N GLU A 59 -1.43 31.39 -4.87
CA GLU A 59 -1.53 32.74 -5.44
C GLU A 59 -1.04 32.79 -6.90
N LYS A 60 0.09 32.14 -7.20
CA LYS A 60 0.64 32.09 -8.56
C LYS A 60 -0.21 31.28 -9.53
N LEU A 61 -0.81 30.19 -9.05
CA LEU A 61 -1.64 29.30 -9.86
C LEU A 61 -3.08 29.80 -10.01
N GLY A 62 -3.54 30.69 -9.10
CA GLY A 62 -4.94 31.12 -9.01
C GLY A 62 -5.86 30.03 -8.44
N ILE A 63 -5.29 29.07 -7.70
CA ILE A 63 -5.96 27.86 -7.23
C ILE A 63 -6.20 27.93 -5.72
N GLN A 64 -7.33 27.40 -5.24
CA GLN A 64 -7.60 27.30 -3.79
C GLN A 64 -7.63 25.87 -3.26
N LYS A 65 -7.82 24.87 -4.14
CA LYS A 65 -7.98 23.46 -3.75
C LYS A 65 -6.72 22.65 -4.04
N VAL A 66 -6.37 21.77 -3.09
CA VAL A 66 -5.24 20.82 -3.24
C VAL A 66 -5.45 19.89 -4.44
N SER A 67 -6.70 19.52 -4.74
CA SER A 67 -7.04 18.68 -5.90
C SER A 67 -6.75 19.35 -7.24
N GLU A 68 -6.81 20.68 -7.29
CA GLU A 68 -6.50 21.44 -8.50
C GLU A 68 -4.99 21.58 -8.66
N LEU A 69 -4.24 21.70 -7.55
CA LEU A 69 -2.78 21.65 -7.55
C LEU A 69 -2.25 20.32 -8.08
N SER A 70 -2.83 19.19 -7.66
CA SER A 70 -2.40 17.87 -8.15
C SER A 70 -2.64 17.74 -9.65
N VAL A 71 -3.82 18.14 -10.12
CA VAL A 71 -4.13 18.17 -11.56
C VAL A 71 -3.14 19.06 -12.30
N TRP A 72 -2.85 20.27 -11.81
CA TRP A 72 -1.87 21.16 -12.42
C TRP A 72 -0.50 20.49 -12.54
N TYR A 73 0.00 19.89 -11.44
CA TYR A 73 1.29 19.23 -11.42
C TYR A 73 1.34 18.09 -12.45
N PHE A 74 0.31 17.24 -12.51
CA PHE A 74 0.23 16.17 -13.49
C PHE A 74 0.12 16.68 -14.94
N CYS A 75 -0.63 17.77 -15.17
CA CYS A 75 -0.74 18.39 -16.49
C CYS A 75 0.61 18.93 -16.97
N THR A 76 1.36 19.59 -16.08
CA THR A 76 2.66 20.20 -16.40
C THR A 76 3.77 19.16 -16.57
N HIS A 77 3.83 18.14 -15.70
CA HIS A 77 4.97 17.21 -15.66
C HIS A 77 4.84 16.02 -16.61
N TYR A 78 3.61 15.52 -16.84
CA TYR A 78 3.39 14.34 -17.66
C TYR A 78 2.86 14.66 -19.06
N ASN A 79 2.62 15.94 -19.38
CA ASN A 79 1.99 16.39 -20.63
C ASN A 79 0.75 15.55 -20.98
N ILE A 80 0.05 15.06 -19.95
CA ILE A 80 -1.23 14.38 -20.08
C ILE A 80 -2.21 15.54 -20.13
N SER A 81 -2.43 16.06 -21.32
CA SER A 81 -3.66 16.80 -21.59
C SER A 81 -4.79 15.95 -20.99
N LEU A 82 -5.53 16.49 -20.03
CA LEU A 82 -6.69 15.81 -19.43
C LEU A 82 -7.74 15.40 -20.49
N ASP A 83 -7.57 15.85 -21.74
CA ASP A 83 -8.29 15.43 -22.93
C ASP A 83 -7.77 14.16 -23.64
N LEU A 84 -6.58 13.63 -23.35
CA LEU A 84 -6.02 12.46 -24.07
C LEU A 84 -6.05 11.15 -23.25
N SER A 85 -7.26 10.60 -23.26
CA SER A 85 -7.60 9.19 -23.52
C SER A 85 -8.17 8.38 -22.33
N PRO A 86 -9.40 7.82 -22.47
CA PRO A 86 -9.87 6.72 -21.61
C PRO A 86 -8.93 5.49 -21.68
N LEU A 87 -8.04 5.45 -22.68
CA LEU A 87 -7.01 4.44 -22.86
C LEU A 87 -6.01 4.42 -21.71
N LYS A 88 -5.50 5.57 -21.25
CA LYS A 88 -4.50 5.61 -20.16
C LYS A 88 -5.11 5.18 -18.82
N ARG A 89 -6.36 5.58 -18.56
CA ARG A 89 -7.14 5.10 -17.40
C ARG A 89 -7.38 3.59 -17.48
N ARG A 90 -7.78 3.09 -18.66
CA ARG A 90 -7.97 1.65 -18.88
C ARG A 90 -6.67 0.87 -18.70
N VAL A 91 -5.56 1.33 -19.25
CA VAL A 91 -4.25 0.68 -19.10
C VAL A 91 -3.84 0.62 -17.63
N ALA A 92 -3.98 1.72 -16.87
CA ALA A 92 -3.68 1.73 -15.45
C ALA A 92 -4.57 0.77 -14.62
N THR A 93 -5.88 0.70 -14.94
CA THR A 93 -6.77 -0.27 -14.29
C THR A 93 -6.42 -1.71 -14.65
N MET A 94 -6.07 -1.97 -15.92
CA MET A 94 -5.68 -3.30 -16.38
C MET A 94 -4.35 -3.73 -15.77
N SER A 95 -3.37 -2.83 -15.64
CA SER A 95 -2.09 -3.15 -14.98
C SER A 95 -2.29 -3.45 -13.50
N LEU A 96 -3.16 -2.71 -12.80
CA LEU A 96 -3.46 -2.99 -11.39
C LEU A 96 -4.16 -4.33 -11.22
N LEU A 97 -5.17 -4.62 -12.06
CA LEU A 97 -5.86 -5.91 -12.05
C LEU A 97 -4.93 -7.07 -12.36
N LEU A 98 -4.01 -6.90 -13.32
CA LEU A 98 -3.02 -7.91 -13.66
C LEU A 98 -2.07 -8.19 -12.47
N LEU A 99 -1.63 -7.16 -11.76
CA LEU A 99 -0.80 -7.32 -10.56
C LEU A 99 -1.55 -8.09 -9.47
N VAL A 100 -2.81 -7.75 -9.21
CA VAL A 100 -3.64 -8.48 -8.24
C VAL A 100 -3.84 -9.94 -8.66
N ALA A 101 -4.14 -10.19 -9.94
CA ALA A 101 -4.31 -11.54 -10.47
C ALA A 101 -3.02 -12.37 -10.37
N LEU A 102 -1.86 -11.77 -10.68
CA LEU A 102 -0.55 -12.42 -10.51
C LEU A 102 -0.29 -12.80 -9.05
N MET A 103 -0.61 -11.91 -8.10
CA MET A 103 -0.49 -12.20 -6.67
C MET A 103 -1.37 -13.38 -6.25
N GLU A 104 -2.63 -13.44 -6.71
CA GLU A 104 -3.52 -14.57 -6.44
C GLU A 104 -3.02 -15.89 -7.04
N VAL A 105 -2.50 -15.86 -8.27
CA VAL A 105 -1.95 -17.07 -8.91
C VAL A 105 -0.72 -17.59 -8.16
N THR A 106 0.16 -16.70 -7.69
CA THR A 106 1.34 -17.10 -6.89
C THR A 106 1.01 -17.59 -5.47
N THR A 107 -0.13 -17.20 -4.89
CA THR A 107 -0.53 -17.63 -3.55
C THR A 107 -1.35 -18.92 -3.56
N ASN A 108 -2.04 -19.23 -4.67
CA ASN A 108 -2.77 -20.50 -4.82
C ASN A 108 -1.86 -21.73 -4.93
N SER A 109 -0.58 -21.57 -5.29
CA SER A 109 0.38 -22.69 -5.29
C SER A 109 0.75 -23.20 -3.89
N ASP A 110 0.51 -22.40 -2.84
CA ASP A 110 0.84 -22.77 -1.46
C ASP A 110 -0.36 -23.31 -0.65
N PHE A 111 -1.57 -23.34 -1.24
CA PHE A 111 -2.80 -23.76 -0.54
C PHE A 111 -3.20 -25.23 -0.72
N VAL A 112 -2.37 -26.04 -1.36
CA VAL A 112 -2.53 -27.50 -1.26
C VAL A 112 -1.92 -27.95 0.08
N ARG A 113 -2.65 -27.75 1.17
CA ARG A 113 -2.47 -28.63 2.34
C ARG A 113 -2.82 -30.04 1.88
N PRO A 114 -1.90 -31.01 1.81
CA PRO A 114 -2.34 -32.40 1.78
C PRO A 114 -3.10 -32.61 3.09
N ALA A 115 -4.42 -32.81 2.99
CA ALA A 115 -5.18 -33.29 4.12
C ALA A 115 -4.46 -34.53 4.65
N PRO A 116 -4.21 -34.68 5.96
CA PRO A 116 -3.63 -35.90 6.47
C PRO A 116 -4.58 -37.02 6.10
N VAL A 117 -4.16 -37.88 5.17
CA VAL A 117 -4.85 -39.12 4.83
C VAL A 117 -4.93 -39.87 6.15
N ARG A 118 -6.13 -39.88 6.74
CA ARG A 118 -6.43 -40.67 7.92
C ARG A 118 -6.36 -42.11 7.43
N ALA A 119 -5.16 -42.69 7.46
CA ALA A 119 -4.97 -44.08 7.17
C ALA A 119 -5.79 -44.86 8.18
N THR A 120 -6.94 -45.37 7.74
CA THR A 120 -7.68 -46.45 8.39
C THR A 120 -6.81 -47.69 8.38
N ARG A 121 -5.82 -47.73 9.28
CA ARG A 121 -5.18 -48.98 9.69
C ARG A 121 -6.12 -49.67 10.66
N SER A 122 -7.10 -50.36 10.09
CA SER A 122 -7.62 -51.58 10.70
C SER A 122 -6.46 -52.58 10.73
N ALA A 123 -5.76 -52.66 11.86
CA ALA A 123 -4.83 -53.73 12.15
C ALA A 123 -5.06 -54.18 13.60
N MET A 124 -5.94 -55.17 13.70
CA MET A 124 -6.11 -56.12 14.78
C MET A 124 -4.77 -56.42 15.50
N ARG A 125 -4.66 -55.98 16.76
CA ARG A 125 -3.83 -56.65 17.77
C ARG A 125 -4.64 -56.81 19.05
N SER A 126 -5.39 -57.90 19.06
CA SER A 126 -5.80 -58.63 20.24
C SER A 126 -4.61 -58.88 21.18
N GLY A 127 -4.85 -58.77 22.49
CA GLY A 127 -4.13 -59.55 23.49
C GLY A 127 -2.85 -58.94 24.06
N ALA A 128 -2.95 -57.91 24.91
CA ALA A 128 -1.87 -57.57 25.85
C ALA A 128 -2.31 -56.71 27.07
N ARG A 129 -3.58 -56.76 27.47
CA ARG A 129 -4.06 -56.02 28.67
C ARG A 129 -4.87 -56.85 29.67
N LYS A 130 -5.10 -58.14 29.42
CA LYS A 130 -5.89 -58.98 30.35
C LYS A 130 -5.05 -59.63 31.46
N THR A 131 -3.74 -59.74 31.31
CA THR A 131 -2.88 -60.48 32.27
C THR A 131 -2.38 -59.67 33.47
N ARG A 132 -2.61 -58.35 33.52
CA ARG A 132 -2.18 -57.54 34.68
C ARG A 132 -3.26 -57.36 35.75
N ARG A 133 -4.56 -57.52 35.40
CA ARG A 133 -5.66 -57.41 36.36
C ARG A 133 -5.94 -58.68 37.16
N GLU A 134 -5.53 -59.85 36.65
CA GLU A 134 -5.70 -61.12 37.39
C GLU A 134 -4.56 -61.36 38.40
N ALA A 135 -3.36 -60.80 38.17
CA ALA A 135 -2.27 -60.84 39.15
C ALA A 135 -2.58 -60.00 40.40
N ASP A 136 -3.11 -58.78 40.21
CA ASP A 136 -3.47 -57.90 41.34
C ASP A 136 -4.73 -58.37 42.08
N ALA A 137 -5.58 -59.20 41.46
CA ALA A 137 -6.79 -59.75 42.08
C ALA A 137 -6.52 -61.00 42.94
N LEU A 138 -5.40 -61.69 42.71
CA LEU A 138 -5.00 -62.86 43.50
C LEU A 138 -4.17 -62.49 44.74
N GLU A 139 -3.46 -61.36 44.73
CA GLU A 139 -2.70 -60.89 45.91
C GLU A 139 -3.59 -60.26 46.99
N LEU A 140 -4.82 -59.86 46.67
CA LEU A 140 -5.78 -59.34 47.65
C LEU A 140 -6.69 -60.42 48.27
N THR A 141 -6.54 -61.68 47.84
CA THR A 141 -7.25 -62.83 48.41
C THR A 141 -6.39 -63.68 49.34
N GLU A 142 -5.10 -63.37 49.50
CA GLU A 142 -4.14 -64.10 50.35
C GLU A 142 -3.60 -63.26 51.53
N LEU A 143 -4.28 -62.17 51.91
CA LEU A 143 -4.08 -61.42 53.16
C LEU A 143 -5.42 -61.03 53.79
#